data_AF-A0A1G1V5M6-F1
#
_entry.id   AF-A0A1G1V5M6-F1
#
_cell.length_a   1.000
_cell.length_b   1.000
_cell.length_c   1.000
_cell.angle_alpha   90.00
_cell.angle_beta   90.00
_cell.angle_gamma   90.00
#
_symmetry.space_group_name_H-M   'P 1'
#
loop_
_entity.id
_entity.type
_entity.pdbx_description
1 polymer ?
#
loop_
_entity_poly.entity_id
_entity_poly.type
_entity_poly.pdbx_seq_one_letter_code
_entity_poly.pdbx_strand_id
1 'polypeptide(L)'
;MVNFSYNLSPTIRDNLDKIKDLRSQVLLTVLPPRFELQLRWEATINKIYWSLSLTENPVSRRQIVKLLTLANKRRFTSQEKEVINYKKALAYISQEWTANSAATTAKHILLVDSLAYGARLTKRYSQLLLPVWEKFLQYLQTGSDHPVIQAGVAQINLSSLSPVPEDDGRTARLVGLLLLYKYGYDLRGLIELEEYFRRNIVDYNKTQESVKSNQNLTLWLEFYTEAVKIQFTKILSKISSGQFQITTASNFWKLNDRQKQIMVLLEQPNISITNKKVQGLFRVSQITASRDLAKLTSLGLLFSHGKGRSVYYTKV
;
A
#
# COMPACT_ATOMS: atom_id res chain seq x y z
N MET A 1 -23.66 -14.55 -0.80
CA MET A 1 -22.60 -14.18 0.17
C MET A 1 -22.12 -15.48 0.77
N VAL A 2 -20.80 -15.68 0.86
CA VAL A 2 -20.28 -16.77 1.70
C VAL A 2 -20.50 -16.34 3.15
N ASN A 3 -21.29 -17.09 3.91
CA ASN A 3 -21.54 -16.82 5.33
C ASN A 3 -20.35 -17.33 6.12
N PHE A 4 -19.38 -16.46 6.35
CA PHE A 4 -18.25 -16.77 7.21
C PHE A 4 -18.60 -16.54 8.68
N SER A 5 -18.14 -17.45 9.54
CA SER A 5 -18.20 -17.29 10.99
C SER A 5 -16.79 -17.27 11.57
N TYR A 6 -16.60 -16.70 12.75
CA TYR A 6 -15.35 -16.81 13.48
C TYR A 6 -15.59 -16.62 14.97
N ASN A 7 -14.69 -17.18 15.78
CA ASN A 7 -14.66 -16.98 17.22
C ASN A 7 -13.46 -16.10 17.58
N LEU A 8 -13.64 -15.16 18.49
CA LEU A 8 -12.52 -14.45 19.11
C LEU A 8 -11.82 -15.41 20.07
N SER A 9 -10.81 -16.14 19.57
CA SER A 9 -10.00 -17.02 20.42
C SER A 9 -9.13 -16.21 21.38
N PRO A 10 -8.61 -16.82 22.48
CA PRO A 10 -7.63 -16.16 23.35
C PRO A 10 -6.44 -15.61 22.57
N THR A 11 -5.92 -16.37 21.59
CA THR A 11 -4.84 -15.95 20.70
C THR A 11 -5.15 -14.65 19.96
N ILE A 12 -6.36 -14.54 19.39
CA ILE A 12 -6.78 -13.32 18.69
C ILE A 12 -6.81 -12.14 19.68
N ARG A 13 -7.41 -12.30 20.86
CA ARG A 13 -7.49 -11.23 21.85
C ARG A 13 -6.10 -10.75 22.30
N ASP A 14 -5.23 -11.68 22.67
CA ASP A 14 -3.85 -11.37 23.09
C ASP A 14 -3.05 -10.66 21.99
N ASN A 15 -3.25 -11.06 20.73
CA ASN A 15 -2.62 -10.40 19.60
C ASN A 15 -3.15 -8.98 19.40
N LEU A 16 -4.47 -8.77 19.51
CA LEU A 16 -5.08 -7.45 19.37
C LEU A 16 -4.62 -6.47 20.46
N ASP A 17 -4.52 -6.95 21.72
CA ASP A 17 -4.01 -6.13 22.83
C ASP A 17 -2.56 -5.72 22.60
N LYS A 18 -1.70 -6.66 22.22
CA LYS A 18 -0.29 -6.37 21.87
C LYS A 18 -0.18 -5.42 20.68
N ILE A 19 -1.01 -5.57 19.65
CA ILE A 19 -1.04 -4.68 18.49
C ILE A 19 -1.38 -3.24 18.91
N LYS A 20 -2.35 -3.06 19.81
CA LYS A 20 -2.74 -1.74 20.32
C LYS A 20 -1.58 -1.06 21.07
N ASP A 21 -0.87 -1.81 21.91
CA ASP A 21 0.27 -1.28 22.66
C ASP A 21 1.44 -0.93 21.74
N LEU A 22 1.80 -1.83 20.82
CA LEU A 22 2.86 -1.60 19.84
C LEU A 22 2.55 -0.40 18.93
N ARG A 23 1.29 -0.27 18.50
CA ARG A 23 0.83 0.87 17.70
C ARG A 23 1.07 2.17 18.44
N SER A 24 0.71 2.23 19.71
CA SER A 24 0.86 3.43 20.53
C SER A 24 2.34 3.81 20.67
N GLN A 25 3.21 2.83 20.95
CA GLN A 25 4.66 3.06 21.05
C GLN A 25 5.26 3.57 19.73
N VAL A 26 4.89 2.95 18.59
CA VAL A 26 5.36 3.39 17.27
C VAL A 26 4.90 4.81 16.96
N LEU A 27 3.63 5.14 17.23
CA LEU A 27 3.09 6.46 16.95
C LEU A 27 3.67 7.56 17.86
N LEU A 28 4.07 7.24 19.10
CA LEU A 28 4.72 8.17 20.03
C LEU A 28 6.23 8.32 19.78
N THR A 29 6.86 7.45 18.99
CA THR A 29 8.30 7.52 18.72
C THR A 29 8.63 8.71 17.82
N VAL A 30 9.52 9.60 18.26
CA VAL A 30 9.96 10.74 17.43
C VAL A 30 10.88 10.25 16.32
N LEU A 31 10.54 10.57 15.06
CA LEU A 31 11.36 10.25 13.90
C LEU A 31 11.71 11.53 13.13
N PRO A 32 12.99 11.76 12.77
CA PRO A 32 13.36 12.85 11.89
C PRO A 32 12.64 12.72 10.53
N PRO A 33 12.08 13.79 9.93
CA PRO A 33 11.30 13.70 8.70
C PRO A 33 12.05 13.04 7.53
N ARG A 34 13.34 13.37 7.35
CA ARG A 34 14.20 12.74 6.35
C ARG A 34 14.28 11.23 6.54
N PHE A 35 14.34 10.81 7.79
CA PHE A 35 14.53 9.42 8.16
C PHE A 35 13.23 8.62 7.97
N GLU A 36 12.09 9.19 8.36
CA GLU A 36 10.77 8.61 8.10
C GLU A 36 10.51 8.45 6.59
N LEU A 37 10.91 9.43 5.77
CA LEU A 37 10.82 9.35 4.31
C LEU A 37 11.59 8.14 3.75
N GLN A 38 12.81 7.92 4.26
CA GLN A 38 13.65 6.80 3.85
C GLN A 38 13.04 5.46 4.24
N LEU A 39 12.46 5.37 5.45
CA LEU A 39 11.75 4.17 5.89
C LEU A 39 10.54 3.86 5.03
N ARG A 40 9.70 4.86 4.73
CA ARG A 40 8.52 4.69 3.87
C ARG A 40 8.89 4.22 2.47
N TRP A 41 9.99 4.73 1.94
CA TRP A 41 10.52 4.30 0.65
C TRP A 41 10.97 2.84 0.65
N GLU A 42 11.78 2.42 1.64
CA GLU A 42 12.21 1.03 1.76
C GLU A 42 11.00 0.10 2.01
N ALA A 43 10.02 0.53 2.82
CA ALA A 43 8.78 -0.21 3.04
C ALA A 43 7.97 -0.35 1.74
N THR A 44 7.93 0.68 0.89
CA THR A 44 7.29 0.60 -0.42
C THR A 44 7.97 -0.43 -1.33
N ILE A 45 9.31 -0.43 -1.38
CA ILE A 45 10.08 -1.42 -2.14
C ILE A 45 9.80 -2.83 -1.61
N ASN A 46 9.79 -3.00 -0.29
CA ASN A 46 9.56 -4.29 0.35
C ASN A 46 8.15 -4.80 0.11
N LYS A 47 7.12 -3.97 0.25
CA LYS A 47 5.72 -4.34 -0.06
C LYS A 47 5.59 -4.83 -1.51
N ILE A 48 6.15 -4.09 -2.47
CA ILE A 48 6.16 -4.53 -3.88
C ILE A 48 6.88 -5.87 -4.03
N TYR A 49 8.08 -5.99 -3.44
CA TYR A 49 8.89 -7.19 -3.53
C TYR A 49 8.16 -8.40 -2.97
N TRP A 50 7.61 -8.30 -1.75
CA TRP A 50 6.93 -9.39 -1.08
C TRP A 50 5.63 -9.77 -1.79
N SER A 51 4.83 -8.80 -2.25
CA SER A 51 3.62 -9.10 -3.02
C SER A 51 3.92 -9.88 -4.28
N LEU A 52 4.91 -9.42 -5.05
CA LEU A 52 5.26 -10.04 -6.33
C LEU A 52 6.04 -11.35 -6.11
N SER A 53 6.62 -11.58 -4.93
CA SER A 53 7.25 -12.85 -4.59
C SER A 53 6.26 -13.98 -4.29
N LEU A 54 4.97 -13.64 -4.10
CA LEU A 54 3.87 -14.59 -3.98
C LEU A 54 3.33 -15.03 -5.35
N THR A 55 3.84 -14.44 -6.45
CA THR A 55 3.45 -14.79 -7.82
C THR A 55 4.53 -15.64 -8.48
N GLU A 56 4.22 -16.22 -9.65
CA GLU A 56 5.13 -17.11 -10.37
C GLU A 56 6.39 -16.41 -10.93
N ASN A 57 6.38 -15.09 -11.08
CA ASN A 57 7.44 -14.31 -11.75
C ASN A 57 8.07 -13.22 -10.84
N PRO A 58 8.82 -13.61 -9.80
CA PRO A 58 9.35 -12.68 -8.82
C PRO A 58 10.36 -11.69 -9.41
N VAL A 59 10.26 -10.43 -9.00
CA VAL A 59 11.22 -9.36 -9.34
C VAL A 59 12.23 -9.21 -8.21
N SER A 60 13.52 -9.12 -8.53
CA SER A 60 14.53 -8.88 -7.49
C SER A 60 14.41 -7.46 -6.91
N ARG A 61 14.76 -7.31 -5.62
CA ARG A 61 14.82 -5.99 -4.96
C ARG A 61 15.69 -4.99 -5.73
N ARG A 62 16.83 -5.44 -6.27
CA ARG A 62 17.74 -4.60 -7.07
C ARG A 62 17.06 -4.06 -8.33
N GLN A 63 16.28 -4.89 -9.02
CA GLN A 63 15.50 -4.45 -10.19
C GLN A 63 14.42 -3.45 -9.80
N ILE A 64 13.72 -3.66 -8.68
CA ILE A 64 12.71 -2.72 -8.16
C ILE A 64 13.37 -1.37 -7.85
N VAL A 65 14.46 -1.35 -7.07
CA VAL A 65 15.20 -0.11 -6.75
C VAL A 65 15.64 0.61 -8.02
N LYS A 66 16.26 -0.11 -8.97
CA LYS A 66 16.67 0.46 -10.26
C LYS A 66 15.47 1.05 -11.01
N LEU A 67 14.37 0.33 -11.09
CA LEU A 67 13.17 0.78 -11.80
C LEU A 67 12.55 2.02 -11.14
N LEU A 68 12.45 2.05 -9.82
CA LEU A 68 11.77 3.13 -9.08
C LEU A 68 12.63 4.40 -8.93
N THR A 69 13.95 4.28 -9.09
CA THR A 69 14.88 5.42 -9.09
C THR A 69 15.08 6.04 -10.48
N LEU A 70 14.74 5.32 -11.56
CA LEU A 70 14.86 5.81 -12.93
C LEU A 70 13.66 6.70 -13.33
N ALA A 71 13.86 8.02 -13.32
CA ALA A 71 12.78 8.99 -13.58
C ALA A 71 12.23 9.03 -15.02
N ASN A 72 12.89 8.44 -16.02
CA ASN A 72 12.58 8.70 -17.45
C ASN A 72 12.40 7.46 -18.33
N LYS A 73 12.18 6.28 -17.77
CA LYS A 73 11.90 5.09 -18.59
C LYS A 73 10.50 5.19 -19.20
N ARG A 74 10.41 5.18 -20.54
CA ARG A 74 9.13 5.30 -21.28
C ARG A 74 8.51 3.95 -21.66
N ARG A 75 9.34 2.92 -21.85
CA ARG A 75 8.90 1.57 -22.24
C ARG A 75 9.22 0.62 -21.10
N PHE A 76 8.21 -0.11 -20.63
CA PHE A 76 8.33 -1.07 -19.53
C PHE A 76 8.03 -2.47 -20.07
N THR A 77 8.82 -3.45 -19.65
CA THR A 77 8.47 -4.87 -19.85
C THR A 77 7.20 -5.22 -19.07
N SER A 78 6.60 -6.39 -19.32
CA SER A 78 5.40 -6.82 -18.56
C SER A 78 5.67 -6.84 -17.06
N GLN A 79 6.79 -7.44 -16.66
CA GLN A 79 7.23 -7.52 -15.26
C GLN A 79 7.47 -6.14 -14.62
N GLU A 80 8.04 -5.20 -15.37
CA GLU A 80 8.22 -3.82 -14.88
C GLU A 80 6.89 -3.08 -14.74
N LYS A 81 5.91 -3.34 -15.61
CA LYS A 81 4.56 -2.78 -15.48
C LYS A 81 3.90 -3.24 -14.19
N GLU A 82 4.08 -4.50 -13.79
CA GLU A 82 3.54 -5.00 -12.51
C GLU A 82 4.08 -4.23 -11.31
N VAL A 83 5.39 -3.98 -11.26
CA VAL A 83 6.03 -3.16 -10.21
C VAL A 83 5.45 -1.75 -10.18
N ILE A 84 5.33 -1.10 -11.34
CA ILE A 84 4.81 0.27 -11.44
C ILE A 84 3.33 0.33 -11.05
N ASN A 85 2.54 -0.66 -11.46
CA ASN A 85 1.12 -0.78 -11.17
C ASN A 85 0.88 -0.99 -9.67
N TYR A 86 1.61 -1.92 -9.04
CA TYR A 86 1.54 -2.11 -7.59
C TYR A 86 1.94 -0.84 -6.82
N LYS A 87 3.01 -0.15 -7.26
CA LYS A 87 3.40 1.14 -6.68
C LYS A 87 2.28 2.20 -6.77
N LYS A 88 1.56 2.26 -7.89
CA LYS A 88 0.43 3.19 -8.05
C LYS A 88 -0.71 2.86 -7.09
N ALA A 89 -1.01 1.56 -6.90
CA ALA A 89 -2.02 1.14 -5.93
C ALA A 89 -1.62 1.52 -4.49
N LEU A 90 -0.35 1.29 -4.11
CA LEU A 90 0.17 1.73 -2.81
C LEU A 90 0.09 3.25 -2.63
N ALA A 91 0.46 4.02 -3.66
CA ALA A 91 0.40 5.49 -3.61
C ALA A 91 -1.04 5.98 -3.40
N TYR A 92 -1.98 5.45 -4.17
CA TYR A 92 -3.42 5.73 -4.00
C TYR A 92 -3.90 5.41 -2.58
N ILE A 93 -3.55 4.24 -2.03
CA ILE A 93 -3.92 3.87 -0.67
C ILE A 93 -3.35 4.86 0.35
N SER A 94 -2.06 5.18 0.26
CA SER A 94 -1.41 6.11 1.20
C SER A 94 -1.98 7.53 1.13
N GLN A 95 -2.36 7.99 -0.06
CA GLN A 95 -2.84 9.34 -0.29
C GLN A 95 -4.29 9.49 0.16
N GLU A 96 -5.15 8.54 -0.23
CA GLU A 96 -6.59 8.70 -0.09
C GLU A 96 -7.14 8.05 1.18
N TRP A 97 -6.43 7.08 1.78
CA TRP A 97 -7.00 6.26 2.85
C TRP A 97 -6.32 6.41 4.21
N THR A 98 -5.23 7.17 4.34
CA THR A 98 -4.61 7.38 5.66
C THR A 98 -5.57 8.09 6.61
N ALA A 99 -6.03 7.40 7.66
CA ALA A 99 -6.99 7.90 8.66
C ALA A 99 -8.29 8.49 8.06
N ASN A 100 -8.77 7.93 6.94
CA ASN A 100 -9.96 8.44 6.24
C ASN A 100 -11.26 7.86 6.83
N SER A 101 -12.23 8.71 7.18
CA SER A 101 -13.54 8.30 7.69
C SER A 101 -14.54 7.83 6.59
N ALA A 102 -14.31 8.17 5.32
CA ALA A 102 -15.21 7.85 4.21
C ALA A 102 -15.42 6.34 4.01
N ALA A 103 -16.65 5.92 3.71
CA ALA A 103 -16.96 4.51 3.50
C ALA A 103 -16.20 3.92 2.30
N THR A 104 -15.63 2.73 2.49
CA THR A 104 -15.11 1.90 1.40
C THR A 104 -16.29 1.29 0.64
N THR A 105 -16.19 1.24 -0.68
CA THR A 105 -17.27 0.80 -1.59
C THR A 105 -16.67 -0.12 -2.64
N ALA A 106 -17.51 -0.83 -3.38
CA ALA A 106 -17.04 -1.75 -4.42
C ALA A 106 -16.28 -1.02 -5.55
N LYS A 107 -16.56 0.28 -5.76
CA LYS A 107 -15.80 1.12 -6.71
C LYS A 107 -14.34 1.27 -6.30
N HIS A 108 -14.06 1.35 -5.00
CA HIS A 108 -12.69 1.44 -4.50
C HIS A 108 -11.92 0.12 -4.71
N ILE A 109 -12.58 -1.04 -4.57
CA ILE A 109 -11.99 -2.34 -4.91
C ILE A 109 -11.63 -2.39 -6.41
N LEU A 110 -12.56 -2.01 -7.30
CA LEU A 110 -12.30 -1.96 -8.74
C LEU A 110 -11.14 -1.03 -9.09
N LEU A 111 -11.06 0.13 -8.43
CA LEU A 111 -9.96 1.07 -8.64
C LEU A 111 -8.62 0.44 -8.23
N VAL A 112 -8.55 -0.16 -7.03
CA VAL A 112 -7.35 -0.86 -6.55
C VAL A 112 -6.93 -1.98 -7.51
N ASP A 113 -7.85 -2.83 -7.97
CA ASP A 113 -7.56 -3.87 -8.96
C ASP A 113 -7.04 -3.26 -10.28
N SER A 114 -7.70 -2.22 -10.78
CA SER A 114 -7.30 -1.54 -12.01
C SER A 114 -5.91 -0.94 -11.92
N LEU A 115 -5.53 -0.39 -10.76
CA LEU A 115 -4.21 0.16 -10.51
C LEU A 115 -3.17 -0.95 -10.39
N ALA A 116 -3.50 -2.06 -9.73
CA ALA A 116 -2.59 -3.18 -9.48
C ALA A 116 -2.31 -4.03 -10.73
N TYR A 117 -3.27 -4.16 -11.65
CA TYR A 117 -3.16 -5.01 -12.85
C TYR A 117 -3.23 -4.27 -14.18
N GLY A 118 -3.64 -3.00 -14.22
CA GLY A 118 -3.81 -2.26 -15.47
C GLY A 118 -5.11 -2.57 -16.21
N ALA A 119 -6.21 -2.75 -15.48
CA ALA A 119 -7.57 -2.99 -15.98
C ALA A 119 -7.81 -4.37 -16.64
N ARG A 120 -7.63 -5.45 -15.87
CA ARG A 120 -7.92 -6.84 -16.32
C ARG A 120 -9.40 -7.24 -16.22
N LEU A 121 -10.18 -6.60 -15.36
CA LEU A 121 -11.59 -6.96 -15.14
C LEU A 121 -12.47 -6.50 -16.31
N THR A 122 -13.26 -7.42 -16.87
CA THR A 122 -14.22 -7.09 -17.91
C THR A 122 -15.41 -6.30 -17.32
N LYS A 123 -16.12 -5.56 -18.18
CA LYS A 123 -17.35 -4.85 -17.80
C LYS A 123 -18.40 -5.80 -17.20
N ARG A 124 -18.51 -7.02 -17.75
CA ARG A 124 -19.45 -8.06 -17.29
C ARG A 124 -19.11 -8.56 -15.88
N TYR A 125 -17.84 -8.86 -15.60
CA TYR A 125 -17.42 -9.28 -14.25
C TYR A 125 -17.65 -8.18 -13.22
N SER A 126 -17.33 -6.94 -13.59
CA SER A 126 -17.54 -5.78 -12.73
C SER A 126 -19.03 -5.64 -12.35
N GLN A 127 -19.95 -5.81 -13.30
CA GLN A 127 -21.39 -5.72 -13.04
C GLN A 127 -21.91 -6.80 -12.08
N LEU A 128 -21.36 -8.01 -12.13
CA LEU A 128 -21.80 -9.13 -11.28
C LEU A 128 -21.28 -9.01 -9.84
N LEU A 129 -20.04 -8.57 -9.66
CA LEU A 129 -19.40 -8.53 -8.33
C LEU A 129 -19.67 -7.25 -7.55
N LEU A 130 -19.92 -6.13 -8.22
CA LEU A 130 -20.18 -4.84 -7.58
C LEU A 130 -21.25 -4.94 -6.47
N PRO A 131 -22.46 -5.49 -6.70
CA PRO A 131 -23.47 -5.60 -5.65
C PRO A 131 -23.06 -6.51 -4.49
N VAL A 132 -22.31 -7.57 -4.77
CA VAL A 132 -21.84 -8.53 -3.77
C VAL A 132 -20.82 -7.87 -2.85
N TRP A 133 -19.83 -7.18 -3.43
CA TRP A 133 -18.82 -6.43 -2.69
C TRP A 133 -19.40 -5.25 -1.94
N GLU A 134 -20.38 -4.53 -2.52
CA GLU A 134 -21.02 -3.41 -1.84
C GLU A 134 -21.74 -3.87 -0.58
N LYS A 135 -22.55 -4.93 -0.69
CA LYS A 135 -23.25 -5.50 0.46
C LYS A 135 -22.28 -6.05 1.51
N PHE A 136 -21.17 -6.67 1.07
CA PHE A 136 -20.13 -7.17 1.98
C PHE A 136 -19.43 -6.04 2.74
N LEU A 137 -18.98 -5.00 2.03
CA LEU A 137 -18.32 -3.85 2.63
C LEU A 137 -19.26 -3.07 3.55
N GLN A 138 -20.54 -2.97 3.21
CA GLN A 138 -21.54 -2.37 4.09
C GLN A 138 -21.63 -3.14 5.42
N TYR A 139 -21.82 -4.46 5.35
CA TYR A 139 -21.85 -5.33 6.54
C TYR A 139 -20.59 -5.16 7.39
N LEU A 140 -19.42 -5.24 6.76
CA LEU A 140 -18.13 -5.17 7.45
C LEU A 140 -17.92 -3.83 8.17
N GLN A 141 -18.34 -2.73 7.55
CA GLN A 141 -18.13 -1.37 8.08
C GLN A 141 -19.18 -0.96 9.11
N THR A 142 -20.36 -1.59 9.11
CA THR A 142 -21.35 -1.42 10.19
C THR A 142 -21.03 -2.22 11.44
N GLY A 143 -20.11 -3.20 11.34
CA GLY A 143 -19.69 -4.02 12.47
C GLY A 143 -18.84 -3.25 13.48
N SER A 144 -18.90 -3.68 14.74
CA SER A 144 -18.07 -3.15 15.84
C SER A 144 -16.71 -3.86 15.97
N ASP A 145 -16.37 -4.71 15.00
CA ASP A 145 -15.15 -5.50 15.04
C ASP A 145 -13.90 -4.62 14.98
N HIS A 146 -12.84 -5.08 15.64
CA HIS A 146 -11.57 -4.37 15.65
C HIS A 146 -11.04 -4.14 14.22
N PRO A 147 -10.46 -2.98 13.88
CA PRO A 147 -9.99 -2.68 12.51
C PRO A 147 -9.10 -3.73 11.86
N VAL A 148 -8.22 -4.36 12.65
CA VAL A 148 -7.36 -5.46 12.19
C VAL A 148 -8.18 -6.69 11.78
N ILE A 149 -9.25 -7.00 12.51
CA ILE A 149 -10.18 -8.09 12.15
C ILE A 149 -10.93 -7.72 10.88
N GLN A 150 -11.43 -6.50 10.77
CA GLN A 150 -12.09 -6.04 9.55
C GLN A 150 -11.18 -6.19 8.31
N ALA A 151 -9.91 -5.78 8.43
CA ALA A 151 -8.91 -5.94 7.37
C ALA A 151 -8.66 -7.41 7.01
N GLY A 152 -8.52 -8.30 8.01
CA GLY A 152 -8.34 -9.73 7.81
C GLY A 152 -9.55 -10.39 7.13
N VAL A 153 -10.77 -10.07 7.58
CA VAL A 153 -12.02 -10.56 6.99
C VAL A 153 -12.17 -10.08 5.54
N ALA A 154 -11.89 -8.80 5.27
CA ALA A 154 -11.93 -8.25 3.91
C ALA A 154 -10.98 -8.99 2.97
N GLN A 155 -9.74 -9.20 3.40
CA GLN A 155 -8.73 -9.87 2.57
C GLN A 155 -9.17 -11.30 2.20
N ILE A 156 -9.57 -12.12 3.18
CA ILE A 156 -9.92 -13.52 2.86
C ILE A 156 -11.23 -13.65 2.08
N ASN A 157 -12.21 -12.78 2.36
CA ASN A 157 -13.48 -12.77 1.64
C ASN A 157 -13.27 -12.40 0.17
N LEU A 158 -12.49 -11.34 -0.09
CA LEU A 158 -12.18 -10.94 -1.47
C LEU A 158 -11.33 -11.96 -2.21
N SER A 159 -10.38 -12.61 -1.52
CA SER A 159 -9.59 -13.70 -2.12
C SER A 159 -10.47 -14.90 -2.50
N SER A 160 -11.55 -15.15 -1.77
CA SER A 160 -12.49 -16.24 -2.05
C SER A 160 -13.49 -15.89 -3.15
N LEU A 161 -13.71 -14.60 -3.41
CA LEU A 161 -14.63 -14.07 -4.42
C LEU A 161 -13.92 -13.59 -5.68
N SER A 162 -12.67 -14.01 -5.91
CA SER A 162 -11.94 -13.54 -7.10
C SER A 162 -12.70 -13.92 -8.38
N PRO A 163 -13.00 -12.94 -9.26
CA PRO A 163 -13.58 -13.21 -10.58
C PRO A 163 -12.59 -13.83 -11.57
N VAL A 164 -11.29 -13.78 -11.27
CA VAL A 164 -10.24 -14.20 -12.19
C VAL A 164 -9.67 -15.53 -11.69
N PRO A 165 -9.77 -16.62 -12.50
CA PRO A 165 -9.26 -17.94 -12.12
C PRO A 165 -7.79 -17.96 -11.69
N GLU A 166 -6.98 -17.06 -12.25
CA GLU A 166 -5.53 -16.92 -11.97
C GLU A 166 -5.21 -15.71 -11.07
N ASP A 167 -6.14 -15.28 -10.21
CA ASP A 167 -5.85 -14.18 -9.28
C ASP A 167 -4.87 -14.61 -8.18
N ASP A 168 -3.66 -14.07 -8.25
CA ASP A 168 -2.62 -14.25 -7.22
C ASP A 168 -2.98 -13.61 -5.85
N GLY A 169 -4.16 -12.99 -5.72
CA GLY A 169 -4.70 -12.41 -4.49
C GLY A 169 -4.22 -10.99 -4.18
N ARG A 170 -3.52 -10.32 -5.12
CA ARG A 170 -2.97 -8.96 -4.94
C ARG A 170 -4.05 -7.94 -4.59
N THR A 171 -5.20 -7.99 -5.26
CA THR A 171 -6.30 -7.06 -4.99
C THR A 171 -6.83 -7.25 -3.58
N ALA A 172 -7.01 -8.50 -3.15
CA ALA A 172 -7.45 -8.82 -1.79
C ALA A 172 -6.45 -8.31 -0.72
N ARG A 173 -5.15 -8.53 -0.93
CA ARG A 173 -4.09 -8.03 -0.02
C ARG A 173 -4.04 -6.51 0.03
N LEU A 174 -4.15 -5.83 -1.12
CA LEU A 174 -4.17 -4.37 -1.20
C LEU A 174 -5.43 -3.78 -0.53
N VAL A 175 -6.59 -4.43 -0.63
CA VAL A 175 -7.81 -3.96 0.06
C VAL A 175 -7.72 -4.20 1.57
N GLY A 176 -7.16 -5.32 2.02
CA GLY A 176 -6.84 -5.52 3.44
C GLY A 176 -5.91 -4.41 3.96
N LEU A 177 -4.86 -4.08 3.21
CA LEU A 177 -3.96 -2.97 3.51
C LEU A 177 -4.70 -1.61 3.53
N LEU A 178 -5.59 -1.36 2.56
CA LEU A 178 -6.40 -0.14 2.51
C LEU A 178 -7.20 0.07 3.79
N LEU A 179 -7.83 -0.98 4.33
CA LEU A 179 -8.58 -0.88 5.58
C LEU A 179 -7.66 -0.62 6.78
N LEU A 180 -6.45 -1.15 6.80
CA LEU A 180 -5.47 -0.79 7.84
C LEU A 180 -5.09 0.69 7.75
N TYR A 181 -4.86 1.24 6.55
CA TYR A 181 -4.64 2.68 6.36
C TYR A 181 -5.83 3.51 6.81
N LYS A 182 -7.05 3.11 6.43
CA LYS A 182 -8.32 3.75 6.79
C LYS A 182 -8.42 4.02 8.29
N TYR A 183 -8.04 3.03 9.09
CA TYR A 183 -8.14 3.09 10.55
C TYR A 183 -6.81 3.45 11.25
N GLY A 184 -5.78 3.85 10.50
CA GLY A 184 -4.49 4.26 11.04
C GLY A 184 -3.66 3.14 11.67
N TYR A 185 -3.78 1.91 11.15
CA TYR A 185 -2.98 0.73 11.46
C TYR A 185 -1.87 0.47 10.41
N ASP A 186 -1.61 1.45 9.54
CA ASP A 186 -0.52 1.42 8.56
C ASP A 186 0.88 1.66 9.14
N LEU A 187 0.92 2.16 10.40
CA LEU A 187 2.13 2.55 11.13
C LEU A 187 3.01 3.52 10.35
N ARG A 188 2.47 4.69 9.99
CA ARG A 188 3.19 5.71 9.19
C ARG A 188 3.61 5.16 7.82
N GLY A 189 2.81 4.25 7.27
CA GLY A 189 3.05 3.54 6.02
C GLY A 189 4.15 2.49 6.07
N LEU A 190 4.58 2.03 7.25
CA LEU A 190 5.69 1.09 7.41
C LEU A 190 5.29 -0.38 7.44
N ILE A 191 3.99 -0.70 7.54
CA ILE A 191 3.53 -2.10 7.62
C ILE A 191 3.84 -2.92 6.34
N GLU A 192 4.47 -4.09 6.51
CA GLU A 192 4.89 -5.02 5.45
C GLU A 192 4.32 -6.44 5.66
N LEU A 193 2.98 -6.60 5.69
CA LEU A 193 2.32 -7.88 6.04
C LEU A 193 2.75 -9.07 5.18
N GLU A 194 2.91 -8.85 3.89
CA GLU A 194 3.18 -9.91 2.93
C GLU A 194 4.57 -10.55 3.13
N GLU A 195 5.49 -9.89 3.82
CA GLU A 195 6.73 -10.54 4.27
C GLU A 195 6.39 -11.76 5.14
N TYR A 196 5.50 -11.60 6.11
CA TYR A 196 5.11 -12.67 7.01
C TYR A 196 4.38 -13.77 6.24
N PHE A 197 3.48 -13.42 5.34
CA PHE A 197 2.77 -14.39 4.50
C PHE A 197 3.74 -15.21 3.65
N ARG A 198 4.70 -14.56 2.99
CA ARG A 198 5.67 -15.25 2.13
C ARG A 198 6.60 -16.17 2.90
N ARG A 199 7.05 -15.74 4.09
CA ARG A 199 7.93 -16.54 4.96
C ARG A 199 7.21 -17.74 5.57
N ASN A 200 5.91 -17.62 5.80
CA ASN A 200 5.06 -18.67 6.37
C ASN A 200 4.06 -19.19 5.32
N ILE A 201 4.52 -19.42 4.08
CA ILE A 201 3.65 -19.71 2.93
C ILE A 201 2.83 -20.99 3.12
N VAL A 202 3.38 -21.98 3.81
CA VAL A 202 2.70 -23.24 4.12
C VAL A 202 1.48 -22.98 5.01
N ASP A 203 1.65 -22.23 6.10
CA ASP A 203 0.55 -21.93 7.02
C ASP A 203 -0.43 -20.92 6.41
N TYR A 204 0.07 -19.96 5.63
CA TYR A 204 -0.77 -19.07 4.85
C TYR A 204 -1.72 -19.86 3.94
N ASN A 205 -1.21 -20.78 3.14
CA ASN A 205 -2.04 -21.60 2.25
C ASN A 205 -2.99 -22.52 3.03
N LYS A 206 -2.52 -23.18 4.10
CA LYS A 206 -3.37 -24.01 4.97
C LYS A 206 -4.54 -23.24 5.56
N THR A 207 -4.32 -22.01 6.03
CA THR A 207 -5.40 -21.19 6.60
C THR A 207 -6.43 -20.80 5.53
N GLN A 208 -6.00 -20.52 4.30
CA GLN A 208 -6.90 -20.27 3.18
C GLN A 208 -7.72 -21.52 2.79
N GLU A 209 -7.08 -22.69 2.75
CA GLU A 209 -7.76 -23.98 2.51
C GLU A 209 -8.78 -24.29 3.60
N SER A 210 -8.41 -24.11 4.88
CA SER A 210 -9.33 -24.29 6.00
C SER A 210 -10.58 -23.40 5.88
N VAL A 211 -10.43 -22.15 5.44
CA VAL A 211 -11.57 -21.25 5.23
C VAL A 211 -12.49 -21.77 4.12
N LYS A 212 -11.93 -22.32 3.02
CA LYS A 212 -12.71 -22.91 1.93
C LYS A 212 -13.49 -24.14 2.39
N SER A 213 -12.86 -25.02 3.18
CA SER A 213 -13.47 -26.27 3.64
C SER A 213 -14.48 -26.08 4.77
N ASN A 214 -14.20 -25.17 5.70
CA ASN A 214 -14.94 -25.09 6.97
C ASN A 214 -15.80 -23.81 7.10
N GLN A 215 -15.63 -22.82 6.20
CA GLN A 215 -16.30 -21.51 6.27
C GLN A 215 -16.11 -20.79 7.62
N ASN A 216 -15.05 -21.13 8.35
CA ASN A 216 -14.69 -20.56 9.64
C ASN A 216 -13.36 -19.79 9.52
N LEU A 217 -13.34 -18.52 9.90
CA LEU A 217 -12.18 -17.64 9.77
C LEU A 217 -11.27 -17.63 10.99
N THR A 218 -11.55 -18.40 12.05
CA THR A 218 -10.80 -18.32 13.31
C THR A 218 -9.30 -18.56 13.09
N LEU A 219 -8.92 -19.65 12.42
CA LEU A 219 -7.51 -19.97 12.13
C LEU A 219 -6.87 -18.92 11.20
N TRP A 220 -7.62 -18.40 10.24
CA TRP A 220 -7.17 -17.30 9.39
C TRP A 220 -6.90 -16.03 10.19
N LEU A 221 -7.79 -15.66 11.11
CA LEU A 221 -7.67 -14.45 11.92
C LEU A 221 -6.58 -14.59 12.99
N GLU A 222 -6.35 -15.79 13.53
CA GLU A 222 -5.17 -16.07 14.37
C GLU A 222 -3.88 -15.82 13.59
N PHE A 223 -3.75 -16.41 12.40
CA PHE A 223 -2.60 -16.20 11.52
C PHE A 223 -2.44 -14.72 11.11
N TYR A 224 -3.53 -14.06 10.75
CA TYR A 224 -3.52 -12.67 10.28
C TYR A 224 -3.13 -11.70 11.41
N THR A 225 -3.72 -11.84 12.59
CA THR A 225 -3.38 -10.99 13.75
C THR A 225 -1.95 -11.25 14.23
N GLU A 226 -1.46 -12.49 14.16
CA GLU A 226 -0.06 -12.81 14.42
C GLU A 226 0.86 -12.07 13.44
N ALA A 227 0.53 -12.09 12.15
CA ALA A 227 1.28 -11.37 11.12
C ALA A 227 1.34 -9.86 11.41
N VAL A 228 0.22 -9.23 11.78
CA VAL A 228 0.19 -7.80 12.15
C VAL A 228 1.07 -7.54 13.37
N LYS A 229 0.91 -8.33 14.44
CA LYS A 229 1.71 -8.20 15.67
C LYS A 229 3.21 -8.29 15.39
N ILE A 230 3.64 -9.32 14.66
CA ILE A 230 5.05 -9.52 14.33
C ILE A 230 5.60 -8.36 13.50
N GLN A 231 4.85 -7.85 12.53
CA GLN A 231 5.27 -6.69 11.75
C GLN A 231 5.35 -5.41 12.60
N PHE A 232 4.42 -5.22 13.54
CA PHE A 232 4.44 -4.08 14.45
C PHE A 232 5.66 -4.13 15.37
N THR A 233 5.99 -5.31 15.93
CA THR A 233 7.20 -5.52 16.74
C THR A 233 8.47 -5.22 15.95
N LYS A 234 8.55 -5.71 14.70
CA LYS A 234 9.68 -5.42 13.81
C LYS A 234 9.84 -3.93 13.53
N ILE A 235 8.73 -3.23 13.26
CA ILE A 235 8.76 -1.78 13.01
C ILE A 235 9.24 -1.04 14.25
N LEU A 236 8.72 -1.37 15.43
CA LEU A 236 9.14 -0.76 16.69
C LEU A 236 10.63 -0.98 16.97
N SER A 237 11.12 -2.21 16.79
CA SER A 237 12.55 -2.54 16.94
C SER A 237 13.41 -1.76 15.95
N LYS A 238 12.97 -1.68 14.69
CA LYS A 238 13.66 -0.94 13.62
C LYS A 238 13.77 0.54 13.99
N ILE A 239 12.66 1.20 14.32
CA ILE A 239 12.66 2.64 14.66
C ILE A 239 13.45 2.94 15.93
N SER A 240 13.41 2.07 16.94
CA SER A 240 14.08 2.27 18.23
C SER A 240 15.58 2.07 18.16
N SER A 241 16.04 1.11 17.34
CA SER A 241 17.48 0.81 17.21
C SER A 241 18.26 1.87 16.41
N GLY A 242 17.58 2.69 15.61
CA GLY A 242 18.26 3.63 14.73
C GLY A 242 19.07 2.98 13.59
N GLN A 243 19.03 1.64 13.46
CA GLN A 243 19.81 0.88 12.49
C GLN A 243 18.97 0.54 11.27
N PHE A 244 19.35 1.09 10.12
CA PHE A 244 18.57 0.95 8.89
C PHE A 244 19.46 0.60 7.71
N GLN A 245 19.12 -0.48 7.04
CA GLN A 245 19.68 -0.78 5.72
C GLN A 245 18.90 0.03 4.68
N ILE A 246 19.47 1.17 4.28
CA ILE A 246 18.97 1.94 3.15
C ILE A 246 19.63 1.37 1.89
N THR A 247 18.85 0.70 1.06
CA THR A 247 19.34 0.05 -0.16
C THR A 247 19.58 1.06 -1.29
N THR A 248 19.01 2.26 -1.14
CA THR A 248 19.07 3.33 -2.14
C THR A 248 20.25 4.28 -1.90
N ALA A 249 21.02 4.57 -2.96
CA ALA A 249 22.22 5.40 -2.88
C ALA A 249 21.97 6.80 -2.28
N SER A 250 22.92 7.32 -1.49
CA SER A 250 22.81 8.60 -0.78
C SER A 250 22.46 9.79 -1.68
N ASN A 251 22.97 9.82 -2.92
CA ASN A 251 22.71 10.88 -3.89
C ASN A 251 21.27 10.92 -4.40
N PHE A 252 20.52 9.81 -4.31
CA PHE A 252 19.10 9.79 -4.67
C PHE A 252 18.29 10.77 -3.81
N TRP A 253 18.64 10.85 -2.52
CA TRP A 253 17.96 11.68 -1.51
C TRP A 253 18.30 13.17 -1.58
N LYS A 254 19.39 13.55 -2.27
CA LYS A 254 19.82 14.95 -2.35
C LYS A 254 18.94 15.73 -3.33
N LEU A 255 18.29 16.79 -2.86
CA LEU A 255 17.55 17.72 -3.72
C LEU A 255 18.48 18.80 -4.28
N ASN A 256 18.29 19.16 -5.55
CA ASN A 256 18.92 20.37 -6.11
C ASN A 256 18.18 21.63 -5.65
N ASP A 257 18.74 22.82 -5.91
CA ASP A 257 18.16 24.06 -5.37
C ASP A 257 16.78 24.39 -5.97
N ARG A 258 16.53 24.06 -7.23
CA ARG A 258 15.18 24.19 -7.83
C ARG A 258 14.17 23.30 -7.14
N GLN A 259 14.52 22.05 -6.87
CA GLN A 259 13.68 21.08 -6.17
C GLN A 259 13.36 21.56 -4.75
N LYS A 260 14.35 22.09 -4.03
CA LYS A 260 14.12 22.72 -2.71
C LYS A 260 13.17 23.91 -2.82
N GLN A 261 13.36 24.80 -3.79
CA GLN A 261 12.48 25.96 -4.00
C GLN A 261 11.05 25.55 -4.38
N ILE A 262 10.87 24.48 -5.18
CA ILE A 262 9.54 23.89 -5.43
C ILE A 262 8.89 23.44 -4.11
N MET A 263 9.64 22.78 -3.22
CA MET A 263 9.10 22.35 -1.92
C MET A 263 8.67 23.53 -1.05
N VAL A 264 9.47 24.61 -1.01
CA VAL A 264 9.14 25.85 -0.27
C VAL A 264 7.88 26.50 -0.84
N LEU A 265 7.73 26.58 -2.16
CA LEU A 265 6.51 27.15 -2.78
C LEU A 265 5.25 26.36 -2.43
N LEU A 266 5.38 25.05 -2.22
CA LEU A 266 4.28 24.16 -1.88
C LEU A 266 4.05 24.03 -0.36
N GLU A 267 4.76 24.78 0.47
CA GLU A 267 4.44 24.90 1.91
C GLU A 267 3.15 25.68 2.14
N GLN A 268 2.75 26.51 1.19
CA GLN A 268 1.48 27.22 1.25
C GLN A 268 0.30 26.23 1.06
N PRO A 269 -0.72 26.27 1.93
CA PRO A 269 -1.84 25.35 1.86
C PRO A 269 -2.58 25.49 0.52
N ASN A 270 -3.08 24.35 0.00
CA ASN A 270 -3.84 24.25 -1.25
C ASN A 270 -3.11 24.69 -2.52
N ILE A 271 -1.79 24.88 -2.48
CA ILE A 271 -1.02 25.18 -3.69
C ILE A 271 -0.69 23.90 -4.45
N SER A 272 -0.94 23.96 -5.75
CA SER A 272 -0.44 22.99 -6.71
C SER A 272 0.56 23.63 -7.65
N ILE A 273 1.41 22.79 -8.25
CA ILE A 273 2.35 23.20 -9.27
C ILE A 273 2.18 22.35 -10.52
N THR A 274 2.27 22.99 -11.68
CA THR A 274 2.26 22.32 -12.98
C THR A 274 3.64 22.36 -13.60
N ASN A 275 3.89 21.48 -14.57
CA ASN A 275 5.13 21.51 -15.34
C ASN A 275 5.35 22.90 -16.00
N LYS A 276 4.30 23.50 -16.57
CA LYS A 276 4.37 24.83 -17.19
C LYS A 276 4.75 25.92 -16.18
N LYS A 277 4.26 25.83 -14.94
CA LYS A 277 4.63 26.78 -13.87
C LYS A 277 6.09 26.63 -13.46
N VAL A 278 6.62 25.41 -13.35
CA VAL A 278 8.06 25.18 -13.11
C VAL A 278 8.92 25.76 -14.24
N GLN A 279 8.52 25.55 -15.50
CA GLN A 279 9.23 26.13 -16.65
C GLN A 279 9.32 27.66 -16.56
N GLY A 280 8.21 28.33 -16.25
CA GLY A 280 8.16 29.79 -16.12
C GLY A 280 8.97 30.31 -14.94
N LEU A 281 8.83 29.69 -13.76
CA LEU A 281 9.51 30.13 -12.53
C LEU A 281 11.03 30.01 -12.61
N PHE A 282 11.53 28.90 -13.17
CA PHE A 282 12.97 28.61 -13.18
C PHE A 282 13.63 28.80 -14.56
N ARG A 283 12.87 29.24 -15.57
CA ARG A 283 13.34 29.41 -16.96
C ARG A 283 14.03 28.16 -17.51
N VAL A 284 13.42 27.00 -17.27
CA VAL A 284 13.96 25.69 -17.71
C VAL A 284 13.09 25.06 -18.78
N SER A 285 13.66 24.14 -19.56
CA SER A 285 12.91 23.36 -20.54
C SER A 285 11.85 22.47 -19.88
N GLN A 286 10.79 22.12 -20.63
CA GLN A 286 9.76 21.16 -20.21
C GLN A 286 10.36 19.85 -19.68
N ILE A 287 11.41 19.34 -20.34
CA ILE A 287 12.08 18.09 -19.96
C ILE A 287 12.75 18.24 -18.59
N THR A 288 13.41 19.37 -18.34
CA THR A 288 14.05 19.65 -17.05
C THR A 288 13.02 19.77 -15.94
N ALA A 289 11.93 20.51 -16.18
CA ALA A 289 10.80 20.61 -15.24
C ALA A 289 10.19 19.23 -14.94
N SER A 290 10.00 18.39 -15.96
CA SER A 290 9.51 17.01 -15.79
C SER A 290 10.45 16.18 -14.92
N ARG A 291 11.76 16.31 -15.09
CA ARG A 291 12.76 15.58 -14.29
C ARG A 291 12.73 15.99 -12.83
N ASP A 292 12.64 17.28 -12.55
CA ASP A 292 12.56 17.80 -11.17
C ASP A 292 11.27 17.31 -10.47
N LEU A 293 10.11 17.43 -11.13
CA LEU A 293 8.83 16.96 -10.59
C LEU A 293 8.78 15.43 -10.44
N ALA A 294 9.32 14.68 -11.41
CA ALA A 294 9.40 13.23 -11.35
C ALA A 294 10.28 12.75 -10.19
N LYS A 295 11.40 13.44 -9.93
CA LYS A 295 12.26 13.10 -8.78
C LYS A 295 11.56 13.35 -7.45
N LEU A 296 10.92 14.51 -7.28
CA LEU A 296 10.18 14.82 -6.06
C LEU A 296 9.02 13.85 -5.83
N THR A 297 8.29 13.50 -6.88
CA THR A 297 7.24 12.46 -6.83
C THR A 297 7.83 11.09 -6.49
N SER A 298 8.97 10.73 -7.09
CA SER A 298 9.63 9.46 -6.79
C SER A 298 10.07 9.39 -5.32
N LEU A 299 10.49 10.50 -4.73
CA LEU A 299 10.88 10.56 -3.33
C LEU A 299 9.68 10.52 -2.37
N GLY A 300 8.44 10.57 -2.86
CA GLY A 300 7.25 10.67 -2.02
C GLY A 300 7.12 12.04 -1.36
N LEU A 301 7.66 13.09 -1.99
CA LEU A 301 7.52 14.48 -1.54
C LEU A 301 6.36 15.20 -2.22
N LEU A 302 5.93 14.71 -3.39
CA LEU A 302 4.78 15.20 -4.14
C LEU A 302 3.81 14.09 -4.51
N PHE A 303 2.53 14.39 -4.50
CA PHE A 303 1.49 13.64 -5.19
C PHE A 303 1.31 14.18 -6.61
N SER A 304 1.04 13.28 -7.56
CA SER A 304 0.74 13.62 -8.96
C SER A 304 -0.74 13.37 -9.22
N HIS A 305 -1.41 14.37 -9.79
CA HIS A 305 -2.83 14.36 -10.10
C HIS A 305 -3.08 14.50 -11.60
N GLY A 306 -4.22 14.02 -12.09
CA GLY A 306 -4.61 14.14 -13.50
C GLY A 306 -3.84 13.21 -14.45
N LYS A 307 -4.04 13.40 -15.76
CA LYS A 307 -3.41 12.60 -16.83
C LYS A 307 -3.03 13.47 -18.03
N GLY A 308 -1.92 13.17 -18.68
CA GLY A 308 -1.49 13.87 -19.89
C GLY A 308 -1.19 15.36 -19.64
N ARG A 309 -1.91 16.26 -20.32
CA ARG A 309 -1.68 17.72 -20.25
C ARG A 309 -2.26 18.37 -18.99
N SER A 310 -3.17 17.70 -18.28
CA SER A 310 -3.80 18.21 -17.05
C SER A 310 -3.06 17.81 -15.78
N VAL A 311 -1.82 17.29 -15.89
CA VAL A 311 -1.07 16.84 -14.72
C VAL A 311 -0.60 18.02 -13.87
N TYR A 312 -0.92 17.96 -12.58
CA TYR A 312 -0.47 18.89 -11.56
C TYR A 312 0.00 18.12 -10.32
N TYR A 313 0.76 18.80 -9.46
CA TYR A 313 1.39 18.18 -8.30
C TYR A 313 1.09 18.97 -7.03
N THR A 314 0.90 18.26 -5.92
CA THR A 314 0.72 18.84 -4.57
C THR A 314 1.76 18.26 -3.62
N LYS A 315 2.07 18.95 -2.53
CA LYS A 315 2.90 18.39 -1.45
C LYS A 315 2.18 17.22 -0.78
N VAL A 316 2.96 16.23 -0.32
CA VAL A 316 2.49 15.11 0.51
C VAL A 316 2.18 15.58 1.92
#